data_AF-A0A9D1CB03-F1
#
_entry.id   AF-A0A9D1CB03-F1
#
_cell.length_a   1.000
_cell.length_b   1.000
_cell.length_c   1.000
_cell.angle_alpha   90.00
_cell.angle_beta   90.00
_cell.angle_gamma   90.00
#
_symmetry.space_group_name_H-M   'P 1'
#
loop_
_entity.id
_entity.type
_entity.pdbx_description
1 polymer ?
#
loop_
_entity_poly.entity_id
_entity_poly.type
_entity_poly.pdbx_seq_one_letter_code
_entity_poly.pdbx_strand_id
1 'polypeptide(L)'
;MRGAYEKPGEIEQILASHSRIYGAGELTWINELVLPLLTKYAVARNNGENLLFSQTDIRVIRETYSNQLSELTIGEEIVTDKMPLNSMWIGVILSVFSDAKIINFRRDPIATC
;
A
#
# COMPACT_ATOMS: atom_id res chain seq x y z
N MET A 1 20.77 -2.59 -6.99
CA MET A 1 20.06 -2.43 -8.29
C MET A 1 18.80 -1.65 -8.01
N ARG A 2 18.61 -0.46 -8.60
CA ARG A 2 17.34 0.28 -8.48
C ARG A 2 16.30 -0.46 -9.34
N GLY A 3 15.38 -1.16 -8.68
CA GLY A 3 14.18 -1.72 -9.33
C GLY A 3 13.41 -0.60 -10.03
N ALA A 4 12.68 -0.95 -11.09
CA ALA A 4 11.98 -0.03 -11.99
C ALA A 4 11.31 1.13 -11.24
N TYR A 5 11.99 2.26 -11.17
CA TYR A 5 11.51 3.46 -10.51
C TYR A 5 10.65 4.18 -11.54
N GLU A 6 9.34 3.94 -11.52
CA GLU A 6 8.40 4.83 -12.19
C GLU A 6 8.51 6.22 -11.57
N LYS A 7 8.37 7.26 -12.39
CA LYS A 7 8.62 8.64 -11.97
C LYS A 7 7.62 9.00 -10.84
N PRO A 8 8.09 9.48 -9.66
CA PRO A 8 7.21 9.75 -8.54
C PRO A 8 6.14 10.78 -8.91
N GLY A 9 4.93 10.61 -8.38
CA GLY A 9 3.83 11.56 -8.62
C GLY A 9 4.15 12.96 -8.07
N GLU A 10 3.51 14.00 -8.60
CA GLU A 10 3.79 15.40 -8.21
C GLU A 10 3.73 15.62 -6.70
N ILE A 11 2.75 15.03 -6.02
CA ILE A 11 2.64 15.13 -4.56
C ILE A 11 3.76 14.41 -3.83
N GLU A 12 4.13 13.22 -4.30
CA GLU A 12 5.16 12.42 -3.65
C GLU A 12 6.50 13.13 -3.73
N GLN A 13 6.79 13.81 -4.85
CA GLN A 13 7.97 14.67 -4.97
C GLN A 13 7.96 15.82 -3.96
N ILE A 14 6.80 16.44 -3.70
CA ILE A 14 6.68 17.49 -2.67
C ILE A 14 6.99 16.91 -1.29
N LEU A 15 6.45 15.74 -0.94
CA LEU A 15 6.70 15.11 0.36
C LEU A 15 8.16 14.65 0.49
N ALA A 16 8.70 13.98 -0.52
CA ALA A 16 10.08 13.48 -0.56
C ALA A 16 11.13 14.60 -0.62
N SER A 17 10.73 15.86 -0.84
CA SER A 17 11.64 17.01 -0.70
C SER A 17 12.05 17.29 0.75
N HIS A 18 11.31 16.75 1.73
CA HIS A 18 11.66 16.85 3.14
C HIS A 18 12.69 15.79 3.52
N SER A 19 13.76 16.19 4.20
CA SER A 19 14.89 15.35 4.63
C SER A 19 14.57 14.14 5.54
N ARG A 20 13.31 13.97 5.95
CA ARG A 20 12.85 12.89 6.83
C ARG A 20 11.89 11.95 6.11
N ILE A 21 11.59 12.19 4.84
CA ILE A 21 10.58 11.46 4.07
C ILE A 21 11.26 10.81 2.86
N TYR A 22 11.15 9.50 2.79
CA TYR A 22 11.52 8.71 1.63
C TYR A 22 10.27 8.43 0.77
N GLY A 23 10.29 8.85 -0.49
CA GLY A 23 9.27 8.49 -1.48
C GLY A 23 9.56 7.13 -2.08
N ALA A 24 8.76 6.11 -1.79
CA ALA A 24 8.96 4.75 -2.28
C ALA A 24 8.40 4.51 -3.69
N GLY A 25 7.66 5.48 -4.25
CA GLY A 25 7.10 5.39 -5.59
C GLY A 25 5.79 4.60 -5.62
N GLU A 26 5.55 3.94 -6.76
CA GLU A 26 4.33 3.17 -7.01
C GLU A 26 4.54 1.69 -6.63
N LEU A 27 4.38 1.36 -5.34
CA LEU A 27 4.55 -0.03 -4.90
C LEU A 27 3.28 -0.85 -5.19
N THR A 28 3.43 -1.92 -5.98
CA THR A 28 2.33 -2.87 -6.28
C THR A 28 2.05 -3.86 -5.14
N TRP A 29 2.91 -3.87 -4.13
CA TRP A 29 3.01 -4.95 -3.14
C TRP A 29 1.74 -5.15 -2.32
N ILE A 30 1.07 -4.07 -1.89
CA ILE A 30 -0.15 -4.23 -1.10
C ILE A 30 -1.25 -4.94 -1.90
N ASN A 31 -1.35 -4.63 -3.20
CA ASN A 31 -2.30 -5.28 -4.09
C ASN A 31 -1.93 -6.76 -4.29
N GLU A 32 -0.65 -7.06 -4.51
CA GLU A 32 -0.13 -8.43 -4.68
C GLU A 32 -0.36 -9.28 -3.43
N LEU A 33 -0.30 -8.70 -2.23
CA LEU A 33 -0.53 -9.40 -0.96
C LEU A 33 -2.02 -9.59 -0.67
N VAL A 34 -2.86 -8.61 -0.98
CA VAL A 34 -4.29 -8.62 -0.60
C VAL A 34 -5.16 -9.38 -1.61
N LEU A 35 -4.87 -9.28 -2.91
CA LEU A 35 -5.73 -9.85 -3.96
C LEU A 35 -5.89 -11.38 -3.87
N PRO A 36 -4.84 -12.18 -3.61
CA PRO A 36 -4.98 -13.64 -3.43
C PRO A 36 -5.85 -14.00 -2.22
N LEU A 37 -5.73 -13.25 -1.12
CA LEU A 37 -6.54 -13.45 0.08
C LEU A 37 -8.00 -13.13 -0.20
N LEU A 38 -8.28 -12.00 -0.85
CA LEU A 38 -9.64 -11.63 -1.24
C LEU A 38 -10.29 -12.70 -2.13
N THR A 39 -9.53 -13.23 -3.09
CA THR A 39 -9.99 -14.32 -3.97
C THR A 39 -10.34 -15.57 -3.15
N LYS A 40 -9.47 -15.98 -2.23
CA LYS A 40 -9.71 -17.10 -1.31
C LYS A 40 -11.00 -16.90 -0.49
N TYR A 41 -11.19 -15.71 0.09
CA TYR A 41 -12.38 -15.39 0.87
C TYR A 41 -13.65 -15.38 0.03
N ALA A 42 -13.59 -14.86 -1.20
CA ALA A 42 -14.71 -14.86 -2.13
C ALA A 42 -15.14 -16.29 -2.51
N VAL A 43 -14.19 -17.18 -2.78
CA VAL A 43 -14.46 -18.60 -3.08
C VAL A 43 -15.08 -19.30 -1.87
N ALA A 44 -14.50 -19.13 -0.68
CA ALA A 44 -15.03 -19.73 0.55
C ALA A 44 -16.48 -19.29 0.81
N ARG A 45 -16.77 -17.99 0.63
CA ARG A 45 -18.11 -17.45 0.77
C ARG A 45 -19.10 -18.05 -0.23
N ASN A 46 -18.70 -18.24 -1.48
CA ASN A 46 -19.53 -18.90 -2.48
C ASN A 46 -19.80 -20.37 -2.16
N ASN A 47 -18.90 -21.02 -1.42
CA ASN A 47 -19.07 -22.39 -0.93
C ASN A 47 -19.89 -22.47 0.37
N GLY A 48 -20.42 -21.35 0.86
CA GLY A 48 -21.20 -21.28 2.11
C GLY A 48 -20.36 -21.20 3.38
N GLU A 49 -19.04 -21.05 3.27
CA GLU A 49 -18.16 -20.84 4.41
C GLU A 49 -18.15 -19.36 4.83
N ASN A 50 -18.24 -19.09 6.13
CA ASN A 50 -18.14 -17.73 6.65
C ASN A 50 -16.73 -17.47 7.19
N LEU A 51 -15.76 -17.37 6.28
CA LEU A 51 -14.39 -17.00 6.62
C LEU A 51 -14.26 -15.48 6.64
N LEU A 52 -13.65 -14.96 7.71
CA LEU A 52 -13.36 -13.53 7.87
C LEU A 52 -11.86 -13.29 7.79
N PHE A 53 -11.50 -12.09 7.37
CA PHE A 53 -10.12 -11.61 7.39
C PHE A 53 -9.55 -11.72 8.80
N SER A 54 -8.47 -12.49 8.96
CA SER A 54 -7.97 -12.89 10.28
C SER A 54 -6.80 -12.02 10.75
N GLN A 55 -6.53 -12.02 12.06
CA GLN A 55 -5.33 -11.40 12.62
C GLN A 55 -4.04 -12.00 12.05
N THR A 56 -4.07 -13.29 11.66
CA THR A 56 -2.94 -13.95 11.01
C THR A 56 -2.67 -13.34 9.63
N ASP A 57 -3.72 -13.08 8.84
CA ASP A 57 -3.55 -12.46 7.52
C ASP A 57 -2.99 -11.04 7.64
N ILE A 58 -3.51 -10.25 8.58
CA ILE A 58 -3.00 -8.90 8.88
C ILE A 58 -1.52 -8.96 9.24
N ARG A 59 -1.13 -9.91 10.10
CA ARG A 59 0.26 -10.08 10.52
C ARG A 59 1.16 -10.47 9.34
N VAL A 60 0.74 -11.43 8.52
CA VAL A 60 1.51 -11.87 7.34
C VAL A 60 1.71 -10.69 6.37
N ILE A 61 0.66 -9.93 6.06
CA ILE A 61 0.78 -8.76 5.18
C ILE A 61 1.75 -7.74 5.76
N ARG A 62 1.63 -7.43 7.06
CA ARG A 62 2.52 -6.48 7.75
C ARG A 62 3.98 -6.94 7.64
N GLU A 63 4.27 -8.17 8.01
CA GLU A 63 5.62 -8.72 8.02
C GLU A 63 6.21 -8.75 6.60
N THR A 64 5.46 -9.25 5.62
CA THR A 64 5.94 -9.30 4.23
C THR A 64 6.20 -7.90 3.67
N TYR A 65 5.26 -6.97 3.82
CA TYR A 65 5.43 -5.60 3.32
C TYR A 65 6.60 -4.87 4.00
N SER A 66 6.75 -5.04 5.32
CA SER A 66 7.85 -4.42 6.09
C SER A 66 9.22 -4.99 5.69
N ASN A 67 9.28 -6.29 5.42
CA ASN A 67 10.50 -6.94 4.93
C ASN A 67 10.87 -6.40 3.55
N GLN A 68 9.92 -6.27 2.62
CA GLN A 68 10.17 -5.69 1.30
C GLN A 68 10.64 -4.23 1.40
N LEU A 69 10.06 -3.43 2.30
CA LEU A 69 10.54 -2.07 2.56
C LEU A 69 11.98 -2.03 3.08
N SER A 70 12.36 -2.96 3.95
CA SER A 70 13.72 -3.03 4.50
C SER A 70 14.80 -3.26 3.43
N GLU A 71 14.43 -3.87 2.30
CA GLU A 71 15.34 -4.11 1.17
C GLU A 71 15.67 -2.81 0.40
N LEU A 72 14.83 -1.77 0.51
CA LEU A 72 15.03 -0.49 -0.19
C LEU A 72 16.16 0.37 0.40
N THR A 73 16.80 -0.06 1.51
CA THR A 73 17.87 0.68 2.20
C THR A 73 17.46 2.12 2.52
N ILE A 74 16.37 2.26 3.27
CA ILE A 74 15.76 3.55 3.64
C ILE A 74 16.49 4.11 4.88
N GLY A 75 16.98 5.34 4.80
CA GLY A 75 17.66 6.03 5.92
C GLY A 75 16.76 7.04 6.63
N GLU A 76 15.65 7.39 6.00
CA GLU A 76 14.66 8.35 6.46
C GLU A 76 13.66 7.72 7.45
N GLU A 77 13.04 8.57 8.26
CA GLU A 77 12.13 8.15 9.33
C GLU A 77 10.73 7.79 8.82
N ILE A 78 10.29 8.45 7.75
CA ILE A 78 8.94 8.30 7.21
C ILE A 78 9.06 7.81 5.77
N VAL A 79 8.24 6.82 5.42
CA VAL A 79 8.12 6.32 4.05
C VAL A 79 6.75 6.68 3.51
N THR A 80 6.70 7.18 2.27
CA THR A 80 5.45 7.33 1.53
C THR A 80 5.39 6.30 0.41
N ASP A 81 4.28 5.59 0.30
CA ASP A 81 3.93 4.76 -0.86
C ASP A 81 2.76 5.42 -1.60
N LYS A 82 2.99 5.76 -2.87
CA LYS A 82 1.99 6.40 -3.73
C LYS A 82 1.66 5.48 -4.89
N MET A 83 0.64 4.66 -4.69
CA MET A 83 -0.01 3.90 -5.75
C MET A 83 -1.50 4.31 -5.85
N PRO A 84 -2.01 4.77 -7.02
CA PRO A 84 -3.40 5.21 -7.16
C PRO A 84 -4.42 4.17 -6.66
N LEU A 85 -4.13 2.89 -6.90
CA LEU A 85 -4.97 1.75 -6.51
C LEU A 85 -4.98 1.47 -5.01
N ASN A 86 -4.09 2.06 -4.21
CA ASN A 86 -4.10 1.91 -2.73
C ASN A 86 -5.41 2.40 -2.11
N SER A 87 -6.13 3.29 -2.79
CA SER A 87 -7.45 3.76 -2.35
C SER A 87 -8.47 2.63 -2.16
N MET A 88 -8.36 1.54 -2.93
CA MET A 88 -9.22 0.34 -2.77
C MET A 88 -8.89 -0.43 -1.50
N TRP A 89 -7.68 -0.28 -0.97
CA TRP A 89 -7.13 -1.08 0.12
C TRP A 89 -7.04 -0.32 1.45
N ILE A 90 -7.58 0.89 1.56
CA ILE A 90 -7.46 1.75 2.77
C ILE A 90 -7.84 1.00 4.06
N GLY A 91 -8.94 0.23 4.06
CA GLY A 91 -9.36 -0.53 5.23
C GLY A 91 -8.34 -1.58 5.67
N VAL A 92 -7.71 -2.26 4.70
CA VAL A 92 -6.64 -3.22 4.97
C VAL A 92 -5.37 -2.50 5.42
N ILE A 93 -4.98 -1.43 4.73
CA ILE A 93 -3.79 -0.63 5.06
C ILE A 93 -3.86 -0.13 6.51
N LEU A 94 -5.00 0.42 6.94
CA LEU A 94 -5.16 0.91 8.32
C LEU A 94 -5.25 -0.23 9.36
N SER A 95 -5.66 -1.44 8.94
CA SER A 95 -5.62 -2.62 9.81
C SER A 95 -4.18 -3.15 9.97
N VAL A 96 -3.39 -3.09 8.90
CA VAL A 96 -2.00 -3.52 8.83
C VAL A 96 -1.04 -2.47 9.41
N PHE A 97 -1.32 -1.18 9.29
CA PHE A 97 -0.48 -0.10 9.80
C PHE A 97 -1.38 0.92 10.49
N SER A 98 -1.64 0.71 11.79
CA SER A 98 -2.59 1.52 12.56
C SER A 98 -2.15 2.98 12.72
N ASP A 99 -0.87 3.25 12.53
CA ASP A 99 -0.23 4.56 12.57
C ASP A 99 -0.13 5.23 11.20
N ALA A 100 -0.43 4.52 10.10
CA ALA A 100 -0.38 5.06 8.75
C ALA A 100 -1.31 6.27 8.57
N LYS A 101 -0.84 7.24 7.80
CA LYS A 101 -1.62 8.42 7.39
C LYS A 101 -1.99 8.28 5.92
N ILE A 102 -3.27 8.47 5.62
CA ILE A 102 -3.79 8.40 4.25
C ILE A 102 -4.00 9.81 3.72
N ILE A 103 -3.33 10.13 2.61
CA ILE A 103 -3.56 11.37 1.87
C ILE A 103 -4.31 11.01 0.59
N ASN A 104 -5.60 11.34 0.54
CA ASN A 104 -6.45 11.09 -0.62
C ASN A 104 -6.62 12.39 -1.44
N PHE A 105 -6.09 12.40 -2.66
CA PHE A 105 -6.22 13.53 -3.57
C PHE A 105 -7.51 13.43 -4.37
N ARG A 106 -8.25 14.53 -4.38
CA ARG A 106 -9.40 14.72 -5.26
C ARG A 106 -9.09 15.83 -6.23
N ARG A 107 -9.17 15.53 -7.51
CA ARG A 107 -9.17 16.51 -8.60
C ARG A 107 -10.59 16.62 -9.15
N ASP A 108 -10.89 17.74 -9.77
CA ASP A 108 -12.13 17.87 -10.54
C ASP A 108 -12.16 16.75 -11.61
N PRO A 109 -13.25 15.96 -11.72
CA PRO A 109 -13.36 14.94 -12.76
C PRO A 109 -13.13 15.50 -14.17
N ILE A 110 -13.51 16.76 -14.43
CA ILE A 110 -13.31 17.43 -15.73
C ILE A 110 -11.82 17.64 -16.03
N ALA A 111 -10.99 17.75 -14.99
CA ALA A 111 -9.53 17.93 -15.09
C ALA A 111 -8.76 16.59 -15.06
N THR A 112 -9.45 15.46 -15.13
CA THR A 112 -8.85 14.12 -15.12
C THR A 112 -8.96 13.54 -16.53
N CYS A 113 -7.82 13.40 -17.21
CA CYS A 113 -7.72 12.95 -18.61
C CYS A 113 -7.93 11.45 -18.77
#